data_AF-G4MWI0-F1
#
_entry.id   AF-G4MWI0-F1
#
_cell.length_a   1.000
_cell.length_b   1.000
_cell.length_c   1.000
_cell.angle_alpha   90.00
_cell.angle_beta   90.00
_cell.angle_gamma   90.00
#
_symmetry.space_group_name_H-M   'P 1'
#
loop_
_entity.id
_entity.type
_entity.pdbx_description
1 polymer ?
#
loop_
_entity_poly.entity_id
_entity_poly.type
_entity_poly.pdbx_seq_one_letter_code
_entity_poly.pdbx_strand_id
1 'polypeptide(L)'
;MPSCSYCESRGMVRCAVSPQDSSRCIECLRVNRSGCDVLGVSNAQLRNIGRQHSKLDAEVEALEEDILAEQQRIQEKQLKLLRLRKQKKLWFEKMMRAVSRGIDDLEELDRVEREEAAQEERRRSAEVLPEVSLESLLPDSNFVWDLTFPMGPLNPSLLDEMNVLAQHSVGSSGGMVSSPGRPLTSGNDPTPDSIGGAVPGNPGGG
;
A
#
# COMPACT_ATOMS: atom_id res chain seq x y z
N MET A 1 -12.04 -48.47 -0.20
CA MET A 1 -13.07 -47.43 -0.13
C MET A 1 -12.91 -46.70 1.19
N PRO A 2 -12.95 -45.36 1.21
CA PRO A 2 -12.92 -44.58 2.45
C PRO A 2 -14.14 -44.90 3.31
N SER A 3 -14.00 -44.75 4.63
CA SER A 3 -15.12 -44.81 5.56
C SER A 3 -16.04 -43.61 5.39
N CYS A 4 -17.35 -43.80 5.58
CA CYS A 4 -18.29 -42.69 5.67
C CYS A 4 -18.05 -41.88 6.96
N SER A 5 -18.41 -40.60 6.98
CA SER A 5 -18.16 -39.69 8.12
C SER A 5 -18.77 -40.21 9.43
N TYR A 6 -19.91 -40.90 9.34
CA TYR A 6 -20.51 -41.54 10.50
C TYR A 6 -19.66 -42.69 11.07
N CYS A 7 -19.13 -43.55 10.21
CA CYS A 7 -18.29 -44.66 10.67
C CYS A 7 -16.95 -44.15 11.22
N GLU A 8 -16.40 -43.11 10.60
CA GLU A 8 -15.17 -42.46 11.02
C GLU A 8 -15.32 -41.78 12.39
N SER A 9 -16.37 -40.97 12.58
CA SER A 9 -16.64 -40.31 13.88
C SER A 9 -16.90 -41.28 15.04
N ARG A 10 -17.32 -42.52 14.75
CA ARG A 10 -17.54 -43.59 15.74
C ARG A 10 -16.31 -44.47 15.96
N GLY A 11 -15.20 -44.23 15.25
CA GLY A 11 -13.99 -45.05 15.31
C GLY A 11 -14.17 -46.46 14.77
N MET A 12 -15.11 -46.68 13.84
CA MET A 12 -15.37 -48.01 13.29
C MET A 12 -14.35 -48.38 12.23
N VAL A 13 -13.68 -49.51 12.45
CA VAL A 13 -12.58 -50.02 11.61
C VAL A 13 -13.04 -50.48 10.22
N ARG A 14 -14.33 -50.84 10.06
CA ARG A 14 -14.87 -51.35 8.78
C ARG A 14 -16.17 -50.66 8.39
N CYS A 15 -16.10 -49.81 7.38
CA CYS A 15 -17.25 -49.25 6.68
C CYS A 15 -17.43 -49.98 5.35
N ALA A 16 -18.22 -51.04 5.33
CA ALA A 16 -18.45 -51.86 4.14
C ALA A 16 -19.73 -51.45 3.39
N VAL A 17 -19.66 -51.46 2.06
CA VAL A 17 -20.78 -51.17 1.15
C VAL A 17 -21.05 -52.42 0.32
N SER A 18 -22.32 -52.70 0.05
CA SER A 18 -22.70 -53.78 -0.86
C SER A 18 -22.17 -53.50 -2.27
N PRO A 19 -21.62 -54.52 -2.98
CA PRO A 19 -21.24 -54.39 -4.39
C PRO A 19 -22.43 -54.18 -5.35
N GLN A 20 -23.66 -54.38 -4.88
CA GLN A 20 -24.89 -54.38 -5.67
C GLN A 20 -25.65 -53.04 -5.55
N ASP A 21 -24.92 -51.94 -5.47
CA ASP A 21 -25.44 -50.55 -5.49
C ASP A 21 -26.30 -50.12 -4.29
N SER A 22 -25.87 -50.45 -3.07
CA SER A 22 -26.40 -49.75 -1.90
C SER A 22 -25.79 -48.36 -1.80
N SER A 23 -26.61 -47.31 -1.83
CA SER A 23 -26.21 -45.92 -1.57
C SER A 23 -25.70 -45.68 -0.14
N ARG A 24 -25.78 -46.70 0.73
CA ARG A 24 -25.46 -46.63 2.16
C ARG A 24 -24.56 -47.81 2.56
N CYS A 25 -23.65 -47.55 3.51
CA CYS A 25 -22.87 -48.62 4.14
C CYS A 25 -23.75 -49.49 5.05
N ILE A 26 -23.29 -50.71 5.34
CA ILE A 26 -24.03 -51.72 6.11
C ILE A 26 -24.42 -51.20 7.50
N GLU A 27 -23.54 -50.44 8.15
CA GLU A 27 -23.81 -49.91 9.48
C GLU A 27 -24.87 -48.82 9.48
N CYS A 28 -24.79 -47.89 8.52
CA CYS A 28 -25.80 -46.85 8.35
C CYS A 28 -27.16 -47.42 7.96
N LEU A 29 -27.20 -48.53 7.23
CA LEU A 29 -28.43 -49.27 6.95
C LEU A 29 -29.01 -49.90 8.22
N ARG A 30 -28.18 -50.56 9.05
CA ARG A 30 -28.61 -51.21 10.30
C ARG A 30 -29.25 -50.22 11.27
N VAL A 31 -28.65 -49.04 11.40
CA VAL A 31 -29.14 -47.96 12.27
C VAL A 31 -30.28 -47.15 11.61
N ASN A 32 -30.67 -47.52 10.39
CA ASN A 32 -31.60 -46.79 9.54
C ASN A 32 -31.32 -45.28 9.41
N ARG A 33 -30.04 -44.88 9.45
CA ARG A 33 -29.60 -43.49 9.29
C ARG A 33 -29.61 -43.04 7.83
N SER A 34 -30.37 -41.98 7.52
CA SER A 34 -30.29 -41.26 6.24
C SER A 34 -29.00 -40.44 6.14
N GLY A 35 -28.46 -40.28 4.92
CA GLY A 35 -27.28 -39.44 4.65
C GLY A 35 -25.93 -40.14 4.89
N CYS A 36 -25.80 -41.40 4.46
CA CYS A 36 -24.47 -42.03 4.38
C CYS A 36 -23.71 -41.46 3.18
N ASP A 37 -22.57 -40.84 3.45
CA ASP A 37 -21.69 -40.18 2.49
C ASP A 37 -20.57 -41.11 1.98
N VAL A 38 -20.78 -42.43 2.03
CA VAL A 38 -19.76 -43.41 1.61
C VAL A 38 -19.42 -43.32 0.11
N LEU A 39 -20.34 -42.79 -0.70
CA LEU A 39 -20.13 -42.50 -2.12
C LEU A 39 -19.56 -41.09 -2.36
N GLY A 40 -19.33 -40.32 -1.30
CA GLY A 40 -18.88 -38.94 -1.37
C GLY A 40 -19.91 -37.97 -1.97
N VAL A 41 -19.42 -36.84 -2.45
CA VAL A 41 -20.22 -35.80 -3.10
C VAL A 41 -20.55 -36.23 -4.53
N SER A 42 -21.80 -36.14 -4.93
CA SER A 42 -22.21 -36.47 -6.30
C SER A 42 -21.67 -35.45 -7.32
N ASN A 43 -21.47 -35.90 -8.56
CA ASN A 43 -21.06 -35.01 -9.66
C ASN A 43 -22.01 -33.82 -9.87
N ALA A 44 -23.32 -34.02 -9.63
CA ALA A 44 -24.30 -32.95 -9.72
C ALA A 44 -24.10 -31.89 -8.62
N GLN A 45 -23.81 -32.33 -7.39
CA GLN A 45 -23.50 -31.43 -6.27
C GLN A 45 -22.19 -30.66 -6.53
N LEU A 46 -21.13 -31.32 -7.01
CA LEU A 46 -19.87 -30.64 -7.35
C LEU A 46 -20.07 -29.56 -8.41
N ARG A 47 -20.85 -29.85 -9.47
CA ARG A 47 -21.19 -28.85 -10.49
C ARG A 47 -21.98 -27.69 -9.92
N ASN A 48 -22.92 -27.95 -9.00
CA ASN A 48 -23.68 -26.89 -8.37
C ASN A 48 -22.78 -25.99 -7.49
N ILE A 49 -21.90 -26.59 -6.69
CA ILE A 49 -20.92 -25.86 -5.89
C ILE A 49 -20.00 -25.03 -6.79
N GLY A 50 -19.49 -25.59 -7.89
CA GLY A 50 -18.66 -24.85 -8.84
C GLY A 50 -19.36 -23.65 -9.48
N ARG A 51 -20.66 -23.78 -9.81
CA ARG A 51 -21.46 -22.63 -10.30
C ARG A 51 -21.65 -21.56 -9.24
N GLN A 52 -21.92 -21.96 -7.99
CA GLN A 52 -22.09 -21.01 -6.89
C GLN A 52 -20.78 -20.28 -6.60
N HIS A 53 -19.66 -21.00 -6.60
CA HIS A 53 -18.33 -20.42 -6.44
C HIS A 53 -18.03 -19.42 -7.55
N SER A 54 -18.16 -19.81 -8.82
CA SER A 54 -17.93 -18.91 -9.96
C SER A 54 -18.83 -17.68 -9.96
N LYS A 55 -20.07 -17.82 -9.47
CA LYS A 55 -20.97 -16.66 -9.30
C LYS A 55 -20.45 -15.70 -8.22
N LEU A 56 -20.02 -16.23 -7.07
CA LEU A 56 -19.48 -15.41 -5.99
C LEU A 56 -18.15 -14.76 -6.39
N ASP A 57 -17.27 -15.47 -7.09
CA ASP A 57 -16.02 -14.91 -7.61
C ASP A 57 -16.29 -13.69 -8.50
N ALA A 58 -17.24 -13.82 -9.43
CA ALA A 58 -17.61 -12.71 -10.32
C ALA A 58 -18.23 -11.53 -9.56
N GLU A 59 -19.01 -11.78 -8.51
CA GLU A 59 -19.54 -10.72 -7.63
C GLU A 59 -18.43 -10.04 -6.82
N VAL A 60 -17.43 -10.79 -6.33
CA VAL A 60 -16.27 -10.25 -5.63
C VAL A 60 -15.43 -9.39 -6.57
N GLU A 61 -15.06 -9.92 -7.74
CA GLU A 61 -14.25 -9.18 -8.73
C GLU A 61 -14.95 -7.86 -9.13
N ALA A 62 -16.26 -7.88 -9.38
CA ALA A 62 -17.01 -6.67 -9.71
C ALA A 62 -16.99 -5.64 -8.57
N LEU A 63 -17.13 -6.09 -7.32
CA LEU A 63 -17.07 -5.20 -6.15
C LEU A 63 -15.66 -4.65 -5.93
N GLU A 64 -14.62 -5.45 -6.18
CA GLU A 64 -13.22 -4.99 -6.10
C GLU A 64 -12.94 -3.89 -7.13
N GLU A 65 -13.40 -4.05 -8.37
CA GLU A 65 -13.31 -3.02 -9.41
C GLU A 65 -14.04 -1.73 -9.00
N ASP A 66 -15.25 -1.84 -8.46
CA ASP A 66 -16.03 -0.70 -7.96
C ASP A 66 -15.32 0.03 -6.82
N ILE A 67 -14.73 -0.71 -5.87
CA ILE A 67 -13.95 -0.14 -4.76
C ILE A 67 -12.75 0.65 -5.29
N LEU A 68 -12.02 0.10 -6.26
CA LEU A 68 -10.87 0.76 -6.86
C LEU A 68 -11.29 2.06 -7.57
N ALA A 69 -12.40 2.04 -8.31
CA ALA A 69 -12.93 3.22 -9.00
C ALA A 69 -13.34 4.32 -8.00
N GLU A 70 -14.03 3.97 -6.90
CA GLU A 70 -14.37 4.93 -5.85
C GLU A 70 -13.14 5.45 -5.13
N GLN A 71 -12.12 4.63 -4.91
CA GLN A 71 -10.89 5.06 -4.27
C GLN A 71 -10.15 6.11 -5.11
N GLN A 72 -10.14 5.96 -6.44
CA GLN A 72 -9.62 6.99 -7.34
C GLN A 72 -10.40 8.31 -7.23
N ARG A 73 -11.74 8.25 -7.22
CA ARG A 73 -12.60 9.44 -7.03
C ARG A 73 -12.35 10.13 -5.69
N ILE A 74 -12.14 9.35 -4.62
CA ILE A 74 -11.78 9.89 -3.30
C ILE A 74 -10.42 10.59 -3.38
N GLN A 75 -9.41 10.00 -4.02
CA GLN A 75 -8.10 10.62 -4.19
C GLN A 75 -8.19 11.96 -4.95
N GLU A 76 -8.95 12.03 -6.03
CA GLU A 76 -9.17 13.28 -6.78
C GLU A 76 -9.80 14.37 -5.89
N LYS A 77 -10.83 14.00 -5.12
CA LYS A 77 -11.47 14.92 -4.16
C LYS A 77 -10.50 15.36 -3.07
N GLN A 78 -9.65 14.47 -2.57
CA GLN A 78 -8.61 14.81 -1.59
C GLN A 78 -7.61 15.82 -2.17
N LEU A 79 -7.13 15.62 -3.40
CA LEU A 79 -6.24 16.57 -4.06
C LEU A 79 -6.90 17.94 -4.24
N LYS A 80 -8.16 17.97 -4.67
CA LYS A 80 -8.94 19.22 -4.78
C LYS A 80 -9.08 19.90 -3.42
N LEU A 81 -9.37 19.14 -2.37
CA LEU A 81 -9.51 19.65 -1.01
C LEU A 81 -8.19 20.22 -0.48
N LEU A 82 -7.05 19.59 -0.77
CA LEU A 82 -5.72 20.13 -0.42
C LEU A 82 -5.45 21.46 -1.14
N ARG A 83 -5.76 21.57 -2.43
CA ARG A 83 -5.64 22.83 -3.18
C ARG A 83 -6.51 23.93 -2.58
N LEU A 84 -7.77 23.62 -2.29
CA LEU A 84 -8.70 24.57 -1.68
C LEU A 84 -8.26 25.01 -0.28
N ARG A 85 -7.69 24.11 0.53
CA ARG A 85 -7.11 24.48 1.83
C ARG A 85 -5.94 25.47 1.70
N LYS A 86 -5.05 25.25 0.72
CA LYS A 86 -3.95 26.19 0.42
C LYS A 86 -4.49 27.54 -0.02
N GLN A 87 -5.44 27.55 -0.95
CA GLN A 87 -6.08 28.79 -1.42
C GLN A 87 -6.78 29.53 -0.28
N LYS A 88 -7.54 28.82 0.57
CA LYS A 88 -8.18 29.40 1.76
C LYS A 88 -7.17 30.06 2.68
N LYS A 89 -6.04 29.39 2.96
CA LYS A 89 -4.98 29.94 3.81
C LYS A 89 -4.37 31.21 3.20
N LEU A 90 -4.01 31.18 1.92
CA LEU A 90 -3.46 32.34 1.21
C LEU A 90 -4.44 33.50 1.19
N TRP A 91 -5.71 33.23 0.91
CA TRP A 91 -6.74 34.26 0.85
C TRP A 91 -6.99 34.87 2.24
N PHE A 92 -6.99 34.05 3.29
CA PHE A 92 -7.07 34.53 4.66
C PHE A 92 -5.87 35.39 5.05
N GLU A 93 -4.64 34.98 4.68
CA GLU A 93 -3.45 35.79 4.92
C GLU A 93 -3.49 37.14 4.18
N LYS A 94 -3.90 37.13 2.90
CA LYS A 94 -4.10 38.37 2.13
C LYS A 94 -5.13 39.29 2.79
N MET A 95 -6.28 38.74 3.17
CA MET A 95 -7.33 39.48 3.88
C MET A 95 -6.82 40.08 5.18
N MET A 96 -6.11 39.31 6.01
CA MET A 96 -5.55 39.80 7.27
C MET A 96 -4.55 40.95 7.05
N ARG A 97 -3.71 40.86 6.01
CA ARG A 97 -2.78 41.95 5.64
C ARG A 97 -3.49 43.19 5.12
N ALA A 98 -4.56 43.03 4.34
CA ALA A 98 -5.39 44.13 3.84
C ALA A 98 -5.99 44.90 5.03
N VAL A 99 -6.62 44.15 5.96
CA VAL A 99 -7.21 44.69 7.19
C VAL A 99 -6.16 45.39 8.05
N SER A 100 -4.96 44.80 8.24
CA SER A 100 -3.87 45.46 9.00
C SER A 100 -3.38 46.75 8.37
N ARG A 101 -3.49 46.91 7.04
CA ARG A 101 -3.13 48.13 6.31
C ARG A 101 -4.30 49.11 6.16
N GLY A 102 -5.51 48.74 6.60
CA GLY A 102 -6.72 49.53 6.40
C GLY A 102 -7.15 49.62 4.95
N ILE A 103 -6.73 48.67 4.11
CA ILE A 103 -7.07 48.58 2.69
C ILE A 103 -8.20 47.54 2.55
N ASP A 104 -9.34 47.99 2.07
CA ASP A 104 -10.56 47.22 1.85
C ASP A 104 -10.68 46.68 0.41
N ASP A 105 -9.81 47.13 -0.50
CA ASP A 105 -9.70 46.60 -1.86
C ASP A 105 -8.50 45.65 -2.06
N LEU A 106 -8.76 44.46 -2.59
CA LEU A 106 -7.76 43.42 -2.79
C LEU A 106 -6.81 43.72 -3.97
N GLU A 107 -7.28 44.48 -4.96
CA GLU A 107 -6.52 44.79 -6.16
C GLU A 107 -5.46 45.88 -5.89
N GLU A 108 -5.82 46.83 -5.02
CA GLU A 108 -4.88 47.80 -4.43
C GLU A 108 -3.78 47.13 -3.59
N LEU A 109 -4.11 46.09 -2.80
CA LEU A 109 -3.12 45.33 -2.03
C LEU A 109 -2.13 44.58 -2.94
N ASP A 110 -2.60 43.90 -3.98
CA ASP A 110 -1.73 43.18 -4.94
C ASP A 110 -0.84 44.16 -5.75
N ARG A 111 -1.29 45.40 -5.97
CA ARG A 111 -0.47 46.46 -6.58
C ARG A 111 0.68 46.87 -5.65
N VAL A 112 0.36 47.12 -4.38
CA VAL A 112 1.34 47.52 -3.36
C VAL A 112 2.37 46.40 -3.10
N GLU A 113 1.95 45.13 -3.04
CA GLU A 113 2.86 43.99 -2.82
C GLU A 113 3.86 43.82 -3.98
N ARG A 114 3.45 44.08 -5.23
CA ARG A 114 4.36 44.08 -6.39
C ARG A 114 5.37 45.23 -6.33
N GLU A 115 4.95 46.40 -5.87
CA GLU A 115 5.83 47.55 -5.69
C GLU A 115 6.85 47.32 -4.57
N GLU A 116 6.41 46.82 -3.42
CA GLU A 116 7.28 46.47 -2.28
C GLU A 116 8.27 45.34 -2.65
N ALA A 117 7.82 44.30 -3.35
CA ALA A 117 8.70 43.21 -3.80
C ALA A 117 9.77 43.69 -4.80
N ALA A 118 9.41 44.55 -5.76
CA ALA A 118 10.36 45.12 -6.71
C ALA A 118 11.34 46.12 -6.06
N GLN A 119 10.94 46.73 -4.95
CA GLN A 119 11.81 47.60 -4.16
C GLN A 119 12.76 46.78 -3.29
N GLU A 120 12.28 45.69 -2.68
CA GLU A 120 13.10 44.75 -1.90
C GLU A 120 14.10 43.99 -2.78
N GLU A 121 13.71 43.56 -3.98
CA GLU A 121 14.63 42.96 -4.95
C GLU A 121 15.72 43.94 -5.37
N ARG A 122 15.37 45.23 -5.56
CA ARG A 122 16.34 46.29 -5.81
C ARG A 122 17.28 46.56 -4.64
N ARG A 123 16.79 46.44 -3.40
CA ARG A 123 17.64 46.52 -2.21
C ARG A 123 18.56 45.31 -2.10
N ARG A 124 18.05 44.08 -2.25
CA ARG A 124 18.84 42.85 -2.19
C ARG A 124 19.90 42.79 -3.29
N SER A 125 19.59 43.25 -4.51
CA SER A 125 20.57 43.33 -5.60
C SER A 125 21.57 44.46 -5.42
N ALA A 126 21.19 45.57 -4.77
CA ALA A 126 22.12 46.64 -4.40
C ALA A 126 23.02 46.28 -3.20
N GLU A 127 22.62 45.31 -2.37
CA GLU A 127 23.35 44.85 -1.17
C GLU A 127 24.33 43.69 -1.48
N VAL A 128 24.43 43.24 -2.73
CA VAL A 128 25.50 42.32 -3.17
C VAL A 128 26.82 43.09 -3.32
N LEU A 129 27.66 43.04 -2.29
CA LEU A 129 29.08 43.43 -2.30
C LEU A 129 29.99 42.22 -2.68
N PRO A 130 31.26 42.46 -3.08
CA PRO A 130 31.89 41.94 -4.31
C PRO A 130 32.23 40.44 -4.28
N GLU A 131 32.39 39.86 -5.48
CA GLU A 131 32.89 38.49 -5.73
C GLU A 131 33.97 38.08 -4.72
N VAL A 132 33.59 37.18 -3.81
CA VAL A 132 34.55 36.42 -3.01
C VAL A 132 35.07 35.32 -3.93
N SER A 133 36.28 35.50 -4.47
CA SER A 133 36.93 34.50 -5.32
C SER A 133 37.06 33.16 -4.59
N LEU A 134 36.50 32.13 -5.22
CA LEU A 134 36.39 30.74 -4.73
C LEU A 134 37.75 30.10 -4.39
N GLU A 135 38.85 30.67 -4.86
CA GLU A 135 40.24 30.28 -4.54
C GLU A 135 40.65 30.53 -3.09
N SER A 136 39.93 31.37 -2.32
CA SER A 136 40.28 31.65 -0.91
C SER A 136 39.66 30.66 0.08
N LEU A 137 38.80 29.75 -0.40
CA LEU A 137 38.00 28.82 0.44
C LEU A 137 38.46 27.36 0.35
N LEU A 138 39.50 27.06 -0.46
CA LEU A 138 40.08 25.73 -0.53
C LEU A 138 41.13 25.59 0.58
N PRO A 139 41.03 24.58 1.47
CA PRO A 139 42.08 24.31 2.44
C PRO A 139 43.36 23.87 1.72
N ASP A 140 44.52 24.28 2.24
CA ASP A 140 45.84 23.91 1.73
C ASP A 140 45.92 22.40 1.48
N SER A 141 46.60 22.01 0.40
CA SER A 141 46.69 20.66 -0.20
C SER A 141 47.16 19.52 0.71
N ASN A 142 47.30 19.75 2.01
CA ASN A 142 47.61 18.77 3.05
C ASN A 142 46.37 18.36 3.89
N PHE A 143 45.16 18.83 3.55
CA PHE A 143 43.93 18.44 4.23
C PHE A 143 43.51 17.01 3.86
N VAL A 144 43.83 16.05 4.73
CA VAL A 144 43.49 14.62 4.56
C VAL A 144 42.06 14.36 5.04
N TRP A 145 41.12 14.32 4.09
CA TRP A 145 39.69 14.08 4.33
C TRP A 145 39.39 12.76 5.09
N ASP A 146 40.22 11.73 4.90
CA ASP A 146 40.04 10.39 5.49
C ASP A 146 40.24 10.33 7.01
N LEU A 147 40.93 11.30 7.61
CA LEU A 147 41.14 11.35 9.07
C LEU A 147 40.01 12.09 9.80
N THR A 148 39.30 12.98 9.10
CA THR A 148 38.23 13.79 9.70
C THR A 148 36.88 13.08 9.65
N PHE A 149 36.66 12.26 8.62
CA PHE A 149 35.47 11.42 8.47
C PHE A 149 35.89 10.01 8.06
N PRO A 150 36.12 9.10 9.03
CA PRO A 150 36.31 7.69 8.73
C PRO A 150 34.98 7.13 8.21
N MET A 151 34.77 7.19 6.91
CA MET A 151 33.63 6.56 6.26
C MET A 151 33.86 5.05 6.36
N GLY A 152 33.25 4.41 7.36
CA GLY A 152 33.12 2.96 7.39
C GLY A 152 32.47 2.46 6.09
N PRO A 153 32.69 1.19 5.71
CA PRO A 153 32.21 0.66 4.43
C PRO A 153 30.72 0.95 4.29
N LEU A 154 30.39 1.71 3.24
CA LEU A 154 29.03 2.15 2.95
C LEU A 154 28.12 0.93 2.89
N ASN A 155 27.12 0.90 3.78
CA ASN A 155 26.17 -0.21 3.83
C ASN A 155 25.28 -0.14 2.58
N PRO A 156 25.26 -1.19 1.73
CA PRO A 156 24.49 -1.20 0.48
C PRO A 156 23.00 -0.90 0.67
N SER A 157 22.45 -1.14 1.87
CA SER A 157 21.03 -0.90 2.16
C SER A 157 20.63 0.58 2.18
N LEU A 158 21.56 1.53 2.37
CA LEU A 158 21.25 2.97 2.38
C LEU A 158 21.19 3.58 0.97
N LEU A 159 21.78 2.91 -0.03
CA LEU A 159 21.73 3.35 -1.42
C LEU A 159 20.36 3.08 -2.05
N ASP A 160 19.64 2.05 -1.59
CA ASP A 160 18.27 1.76 -2.03
C ASP A 160 17.26 2.83 -1.58
N GLU A 161 17.46 3.46 -0.41
CA GLU A 161 16.60 4.56 0.06
C GLU A 161 16.77 5.83 -0.80
N MET A 162 17.96 6.09 -1.33
CA MET A 162 18.21 7.24 -2.21
C MET A 162 17.69 7.03 -3.64
N ASN A 163 17.54 5.77 -4.08
CA ASN A 163 17.12 5.44 -5.43
C ASN A 163 15.60 5.60 -5.66
N VAL A 164 14.82 5.79 -4.59
CA VAL A 164 13.37 6.04 -4.66
C VAL A 164 13.05 7.45 -5.18
N LEU A 165 13.98 8.41 -5.07
CA LEU A 165 13.75 9.81 -5.49
C LEU A 165 14.09 10.08 -6.97
N ALA A 166 14.79 9.18 -7.66
CA ALA A 166 15.24 9.39 -9.04
C ALA A 166 14.24 8.91 -10.11
N GLN A 167 13.24 8.09 -9.75
CA GLN A 167 12.41 7.39 -10.75
C GLN A 167 11.17 8.15 -11.25
N HIS A 168 10.93 9.38 -10.78
CA HIS A 168 9.81 10.20 -11.24
C HIS A 168 10.25 11.59 -11.69
N SER A 169 11.22 11.64 -12.60
CA SER A 169 11.30 12.75 -13.56
C SER A 169 12.13 12.35 -14.79
N VAL A 170 11.63 12.78 -15.96
CA VAL A 170 12.25 12.81 -17.31
C VAL A 170 12.22 11.56 -18.21
N GLY A 171 11.09 11.41 -18.91
CA GLY A 171 10.98 11.50 -20.38
C GLY A 171 12.13 11.05 -21.30
N SER A 172 11.78 10.08 -22.15
CA SER A 172 12.00 10.02 -23.61
C SER A 172 13.40 9.74 -24.20
N SER A 173 13.37 8.68 -25.01
CA SER A 173 14.16 8.40 -26.22
C SER A 173 15.45 7.60 -26.10
N GLY A 174 15.41 6.42 -26.75
CA GLY A 174 16.56 5.90 -27.49
C GLY A 174 17.24 4.65 -26.92
N GLY A 175 16.97 3.51 -27.55
CA GLY A 175 18.06 2.58 -27.90
C GLY A 175 18.32 1.42 -26.94
N MET A 176 17.77 0.26 -27.32
CA MET A 176 18.46 -1.03 -27.45
C MET A 176 19.57 -1.34 -26.42
N VAL A 177 19.38 -2.37 -25.60
CA VAL A 177 20.17 -3.60 -25.71
C VAL A 177 19.53 -4.75 -24.93
N SER A 178 19.52 -5.90 -25.60
CA SER A 178 19.05 -7.20 -25.15
C SER A 178 19.74 -7.72 -23.88
N SER A 179 19.03 -8.58 -23.17
CA SER A 179 19.47 -9.49 -22.11
C SER A 179 20.79 -10.23 -22.45
N PRO A 180 21.50 -10.75 -21.43
CA PRO A 180 21.19 -12.08 -20.87
C PRO A 180 21.32 -12.08 -19.32
N GLY A 181 20.60 -12.87 -18.53
CA GLY A 181 20.61 -14.32 -18.50
C GLY A 181 20.33 -14.78 -17.05
N ARG A 182 19.45 -15.77 -16.94
CA ARG A 182 19.11 -16.74 -15.86
C ARG A 182 20.27 -17.16 -14.91
N PRO A 183 20.06 -18.02 -13.86
CA PRO A 183 18.81 -18.57 -13.26
C PRO A 183 18.78 -18.71 -11.70
N LEU A 184 17.57 -19.03 -11.18
CA LEU A 184 17.18 -20.02 -10.13
C LEU A 184 18.02 -20.10 -8.83
N THR A 185 17.42 -20.12 -7.64
CA THR A 185 16.81 -21.33 -7.03
C THR A 185 16.25 -21.02 -5.62
N SER A 186 15.22 -21.78 -5.22
CA SER A 186 15.05 -22.45 -3.90
C SER A 186 15.14 -21.58 -2.64
N GLY A 187 14.16 -21.46 -1.75
CA GLY A 187 13.06 -22.35 -1.39
C GLY A 187 12.84 -22.24 0.14
N ASN A 188 11.63 -22.60 0.56
CA ASN A 188 11.21 -22.96 1.93
C ASN A 188 10.67 -21.84 2.85
N ASP A 189 9.33 -21.85 2.98
CA ASP A 189 8.58 -21.64 4.23
C ASP A 189 8.98 -22.71 5.28
N PRO A 190 8.90 -22.46 6.62
CA PRO A 190 7.60 -22.39 7.31
C PRO A 190 7.49 -21.41 8.51
N THR A 191 6.25 -21.01 8.78
CA THR A 191 5.73 -20.41 10.03
C THR A 191 5.89 -21.36 11.24
N PRO A 192 5.89 -20.88 12.51
CA PRO A 192 4.62 -20.65 13.23
C PRO A 192 4.60 -19.49 14.25
N ASP A 193 3.37 -19.15 14.64
CA ASP A 193 2.89 -18.16 15.61
C ASP A 193 3.51 -18.24 17.02
N SER A 194 3.55 -17.10 17.73
CA SER A 194 2.86 -16.90 19.03
C SER A 194 3.20 -15.52 19.66
N ILE A 195 2.46 -15.16 20.71
CA ILE A 195 2.46 -13.91 21.51
C ILE A 195 1.47 -12.87 20.93
N GLY A 196 0.31 -12.55 21.52
CA GLY A 196 -0.09 -12.52 22.92
C GLY A 196 -0.47 -11.07 23.24
N GLY A 197 -1.75 -10.76 23.51
CA GLY A 197 -2.13 -9.39 23.85
C GLY A 197 -3.63 -9.07 23.99
N ALA A 198 -4.09 -9.16 25.23
CA ALA A 198 -5.06 -8.28 25.92
C ALA A 198 -6.49 -8.06 25.36
N VAL A 199 -7.45 -8.57 26.13
CA VAL A 199 -8.88 -8.21 26.15
C VAL A 199 -9.10 -6.92 26.95
N PRO A 200 -9.96 -5.99 26.51
CA PRO A 200 -10.53 -4.98 27.40
C PRO A 200 -12.04 -5.18 27.58
N GLY A 201 -12.54 -4.97 28.80
CA GLY A 201 -13.94 -4.57 28.98
C GLY A 201 -14.64 -5.15 30.21
N ASN A 202 -14.80 -4.33 31.25
CA ASN A 202 -16.13 -4.13 31.82
C ASN A 202 -16.18 -2.80 32.61
N PRO A 203 -17.21 -1.95 32.42
CA PRO A 203 -17.45 -0.81 33.29
C PRO A 203 -18.39 -1.20 34.43
N GLY A 204 -18.14 -0.66 35.62
CA GLY A 204 -19.10 -0.64 36.72
C GLY A 204 -20.04 0.57 36.63
N GLY A 205 -21.24 0.43 37.18
CA GLY A 205 -22.12 1.55 37.54
C GLY A 205 -23.61 1.25 37.35
N GLY A 206 -24.30 0.98 38.46
CA GLY A 206 -25.77 0.82 38.52
C GLY A 206 -26.22 -0.19 39.56
#